data_AF-A0A7C9EGE1-F1
#
_entry.id   AF-A0A7C9EGE1-F1
#
_cell.length_a   1.000
_cell.length_b   1.000
_cell.length_c   1.000
_cell.angle_alpha   90.00
_cell.angle_beta   90.00
_cell.angle_gamma   90.00
#
_symmetry.space_group_name_H-M   'P 1'
#
loop_
_entity.id
_entity.type
_entity.pdbx_description
1 polymer ?
#
loop_
_entity_poly.entity_id
_entity_poly.type
_entity_poly.pdbx_seq_one_letter_code
_entity_poly.pdbx_strand_id
1 'polypeptide(L)'
;MLAAWMRLKYPHVAIGALASSAPVLQFEDIVPPETFYDIVSNDFKRESASCFDTIKASWSALESEGQKADGLTLLAEKFHLCGELNSTQPIVDWLSSAYSYLAM
;
A
#
# COMPACT_ATOMS: atom_id res chain seq x y z
N MET A 1 12.62 -5.69 -13.21
CA MET A 1 13.68 -4.72 -13.57
C MET A 1 14.96 -5.39 -14.03
N LEU A 2 15.51 -6.35 -13.27
CA LEU A 2 16.78 -7.03 -13.58
C LEU A 2 16.87 -7.61 -15.01
N ALA A 3 15.81 -8.26 -15.51
CA ALA A 3 15.82 -8.81 -16.88
C ALA A 3 16.03 -7.73 -17.95
N ALA A 4 15.33 -6.58 -17.83
CA ALA A 4 15.51 -5.44 -18.73
C ALA A 4 16.94 -4.88 -18.64
N TRP A 5 17.44 -4.68 -17.42
CA TRP A 5 18.80 -4.15 -17.21
C TRP A 5 19.89 -5.10 -17.70
N MET A 6 19.72 -6.42 -17.54
CA MET A 6 20.65 -7.41 -18.04
C MET A 6 20.72 -7.38 -19.57
N ARG A 7 19.57 -7.29 -20.26
CA ARG A 7 19.55 -7.13 -21.73
C ARG A 7 20.20 -5.82 -22.18
N LEU A 8 19.98 -4.72 -21.46
CA LEU A 8 20.57 -3.41 -21.78
C LEU A 8 22.09 -3.36 -21.56
N LYS A 9 22.58 -3.94 -20.46
CA LYS A 9 24.00 -3.91 -20.08
C LYS A 9 24.82 -5.02 -20.74
N TYR A 10 24.22 -6.17 -21.01
CA TYR A 10 24.87 -7.35 -21.59
C TYR A 10 24.16 -7.85 -22.84
N PRO A 11 24.02 -7.02 -23.89
CA PRO A 11 23.29 -7.41 -25.10
C PRO A 11 23.99 -8.51 -25.91
N HIS A 12 25.26 -8.78 -25.62
CA HIS A 12 26.04 -9.87 -26.21
C HIS A 12 25.79 -11.23 -25.52
N VAL A 13 25.19 -11.24 -24.32
CA VAL A 13 24.89 -12.47 -23.56
C VAL A 13 23.46 -12.93 -23.79
N ALA A 14 22.50 -12.00 -23.77
CA ALA A 14 21.08 -12.31 -23.91
C ALA A 14 20.50 -11.64 -25.16
N ILE A 15 19.82 -12.41 -26.04
CA ILE A 15 19.20 -11.90 -27.27
C ILE A 15 17.94 -11.04 -27.04
N GLY A 16 17.30 -11.20 -25.89
CA GLY A 16 16.08 -10.48 -25.52
C GLY A 16 15.78 -10.62 -24.02
N ALA A 17 14.76 -9.92 -23.54
CA ALA A 17 14.28 -10.03 -22.17
C ALA A 17 12.76 -9.78 -22.09
N LEU A 18 12.08 -10.58 -21.27
CA LEU A 18 10.72 -10.31 -20.80
C LEU A 18 10.81 -9.74 -19.38
N ALA A 19 10.38 -8.49 -19.21
CA ALA A 19 10.38 -7.82 -17.91
C ALA A 19 8.94 -7.59 -17.43
N SER A 20 8.31 -8.66 -16.96
CA SER A 20 6.92 -8.62 -16.46
C SER A 20 6.79 -7.72 -15.23
N SER A 21 5.77 -6.86 -15.21
CA SER A 21 5.44 -5.91 -14.13
C SER A 21 6.66 -5.20 -13.54
N ALA A 22 7.60 -4.79 -14.38
CA ALA A 22 8.86 -4.18 -13.94
C ALA A 22 8.74 -2.65 -13.88
N PRO A 23 8.73 -2.03 -12.69
CA PRO A 23 8.58 -0.58 -12.54
C PRO A 23 9.90 0.15 -12.82
N VAL A 24 10.42 0.05 -14.06
CA VAL A 24 11.73 0.61 -14.45
C VAL A 24 11.82 2.15 -14.39
N LEU A 25 10.67 2.83 -14.27
CA LEU A 25 10.56 4.29 -14.17
C LEU A 25 10.26 4.77 -12.73
N GLN A 26 10.09 3.88 -11.75
CA GLN A 26 9.71 4.25 -10.38
C GLN A 26 10.93 4.70 -9.56
N PHE A 27 11.62 5.74 -10.02
CA PHE A 27 12.81 6.30 -9.38
C PHE A 27 12.75 7.82 -9.38
N GLU A 28 13.33 8.41 -8.32
CA GLU A 28 13.55 9.87 -8.19
C GLU A 28 12.26 10.66 -8.45
N ASP A 29 12.29 11.58 -9.41
CA ASP A 29 11.21 12.45 -9.84
C ASP A 29 10.65 12.09 -11.23
N ILE A 30 10.95 10.88 -11.74
CA ILE A 30 10.48 10.42 -13.07
C ILE A 30 8.96 10.25 -13.09
N VAL A 31 8.38 9.78 -11.97
CA VAL A 31 6.93 9.63 -11.78
C VAL A 31 6.54 10.19 -10.41
N PRO A 32 5.30 10.71 -10.26
CA PRO A 32 4.84 11.22 -8.97
C PRO A 32 4.89 10.13 -7.88
N PRO A 33 5.34 10.44 -6.65
CA PRO A 33 5.50 9.45 -5.57
C PRO A 33 4.17 8.79 -5.15
N GLU A 34 3.05 9.48 -5.32
CA GLU A 34 1.70 9.00 -5.02
C GLU A 34 1.17 7.97 -6.04
N THR A 35 1.80 7.85 -7.22
CA THR A 35 1.29 7.03 -8.34
C THR A 35 0.91 5.61 -7.93
N PHE A 36 1.73 4.96 -7.11
CA PHE A 36 1.44 3.61 -6.63
C PHE A 36 0.15 3.56 -5.80
N TYR A 37 0.01 4.45 -4.82
CA TYR A 37 -1.14 4.47 -3.93
C TYR A 37 -2.41 4.98 -4.62
N ASP A 38 -2.29 5.83 -5.63
CA ASP A 38 -3.41 6.22 -6.50
C ASP A 38 -3.93 5.02 -7.30
N ILE A 39 -3.04 4.19 -7.84
CA ILE A 39 -3.43 2.96 -8.55
C ILE A 39 -4.12 1.98 -7.59
N VAL A 40 -3.50 1.70 -6.43
CA VAL A 40 -4.10 0.85 -5.39
C VAL A 40 -5.49 1.35 -5.02
N SER A 41 -5.64 2.64 -4.73
CA SER A 41 -6.91 3.28 -4.41
C SER A 41 -7.95 3.11 -5.52
N ASN A 42 -7.52 3.24 -6.78
CA ASN A 42 -8.38 3.09 -7.95
C ASN A 42 -8.80 1.63 -8.19
N ASP A 43 -8.00 0.64 -7.83
CA ASP A 43 -8.40 -0.77 -7.92
C ASP A 43 -9.62 -1.04 -7.02
N PHE A 44 -9.60 -0.61 -5.75
CA PHE A 44 -10.77 -0.74 -4.87
C PHE A 44 -11.96 0.09 -5.36
N LYS A 45 -11.72 1.30 -5.87
CA LYS A 45 -12.78 2.15 -6.41
C LYS A 45 -13.44 1.56 -7.65
N ARG A 46 -12.66 0.91 -8.52
CA ARG A 46 -13.16 0.20 -9.71
C ARG A 46 -14.09 -0.93 -9.31
N GLU A 47 -13.73 -1.70 -8.29
CA GLU A 47 -14.57 -2.79 -7.79
C GLU A 47 -15.83 -2.26 -7.07
N SER A 48 -15.69 -1.21 -6.25
CA SER A 48 -16.84 -0.58 -5.58
C SER A 48 -16.51 0.82 -5.05
N ALA A 49 -17.31 1.80 -5.46
CA ALA A 49 -17.25 3.15 -4.91
C ALA A 49 -17.48 3.17 -3.39
N SER A 50 -18.44 2.37 -2.88
CA SER A 50 -18.70 2.30 -1.44
C SER A 50 -17.55 1.66 -0.67
N CYS A 51 -16.85 0.69 -1.27
CA CYS A 51 -15.65 0.10 -0.67
C CYS A 51 -14.55 1.16 -0.53
N PHE A 52 -14.25 1.88 -1.62
CA PHE A 52 -13.28 2.97 -1.61
C PHE A 52 -13.61 4.05 -0.59
N ASP A 53 -14.87 4.53 -0.55
CA ASP A 53 -15.29 5.58 0.37
C ASP A 53 -15.22 5.10 1.83
N THR A 54 -15.53 3.82 2.09
CA THR A 54 -15.41 3.22 3.43
C THR A 54 -13.95 3.14 3.88
N ILE A 55 -13.04 2.66 3.02
CA ILE A 55 -11.61 2.61 3.32
C ILE A 55 -11.09 4.02 3.59
N LYS A 56 -11.42 4.98 2.73
CA LYS A 56 -11.01 6.38 2.85
C LYS A 56 -11.48 7.01 4.17
N ALA A 57 -12.73 6.79 4.56
CA ALA A 57 -13.27 7.32 5.82
C ALA A 57 -12.68 6.63 7.06
N SER A 58 -12.26 5.36 6.92
CA SER A 58 -11.74 4.57 8.04
C SER A 58 -10.47 5.16 8.65
N TRP A 59 -9.61 5.80 7.85
CA TRP A 59 -8.37 6.42 8.32
C TRP A 59 -8.61 7.49 9.38
N SER A 60 -9.50 8.45 9.09
CA SER A 60 -9.87 9.48 10.06
C SER A 60 -10.62 8.93 11.27
N ALA A 61 -11.40 7.85 11.09
CA ALA A 61 -12.11 7.20 12.18
C ALA A 61 -11.14 6.52 13.16
N LEU A 62 -10.10 5.85 12.65
CA LEU A 62 -9.04 5.25 13.46
C LEU A 62 -8.29 6.31 14.27
N GLU A 63 -7.86 7.40 13.62
CA GLU A 63 -7.16 8.49 14.29
C GLU A 63 -8.03 9.14 15.38
N SER A 64 -9.28 9.45 15.07
CA SER A 64 -10.23 10.06 16.01
C SER A 64 -10.51 9.15 17.20
N GLU A 65 -10.60 7.83 16.98
CA GLU A 65 -10.78 6.87 18.07
C GLU A 65 -9.53 6.80 18.95
N GLY A 66 -8.33 6.71 18.35
CA GLY A 66 -7.08 6.61 19.08
C GLY A 66 -6.73 7.80 19.97
N GLN A 67 -7.35 8.96 19.76
CA GLN A 67 -7.17 10.16 20.60
C GLN A 67 -8.03 10.14 21.88
N LYS A 68 -8.97 9.21 22.02
CA LYS A 68 -9.82 9.07 23.22
C LYS A 68 -9.06 8.33 24.33
N ALA A 69 -9.46 8.58 25.58
CA ALA A 69 -8.82 8.01 26.77
C ALA A 69 -8.64 6.48 26.72
N ASP A 70 -9.69 5.74 26.30
CA ASP A 70 -9.67 4.27 26.18
C ASP A 70 -9.67 3.79 24.72
N GLY A 71 -9.42 4.70 23.77
CA GLY A 71 -9.58 4.44 22.35
C GLY A 71 -8.63 3.40 21.79
N LEU A 72 -7.36 3.43 22.22
CA LEU A 72 -6.34 2.47 21.80
C LEU A 72 -6.65 1.05 22.30
N THR A 73 -7.14 0.91 23.53
CA THR A 73 -7.59 -0.38 24.09
C THR A 73 -8.78 -0.92 23.28
N LEU A 74 -9.77 -0.07 23.01
CA LEU A 74 -10.93 -0.45 22.19
C LEU A 74 -10.51 -0.89 20.78
N LEU A 75 -9.56 -0.19 20.15
CA LEU A 75 -9.04 -0.57 18.84
C LEU A 75 -8.30 -1.90 18.89
N ALA A 76 -7.45 -2.13 19.90
CA ALA A 76 -6.74 -3.40 20.06
C ALA A 76 -7.72 -4.58 20.20
N GLU A 77 -8.80 -4.41 20.98
CA GLU A 77 -9.85 -5.41 21.13
C GLU A 77 -10.63 -5.65 19.83
N LYS A 78 -11.05 -4.57 19.15
CA LYS A 78 -11.81 -4.65 17.89
C LYS A 78 -11.03 -5.34 16.77
N PHE A 79 -9.72 -5.07 16.68
CA PHE A 79 -8.84 -5.70 15.69
C PHE A 79 -8.26 -7.04 16.16
N HIS A 80 -8.64 -7.52 17.35
CA HIS A 80 -8.14 -8.75 17.95
C HIS A 80 -6.61 -8.83 17.99
N LEU A 81 -5.96 -7.74 18.38
CA LEU A 81 -4.50 -7.66 18.45
C LEU A 81 -3.96 -8.42 19.66
N CYS A 82 -2.77 -9.01 19.51
CA CYS A 82 -2.13 -9.80 20.56
C CYS A 82 -1.52 -8.95 21.69
N GLY A 83 -1.34 -7.63 21.48
CA GLY A 83 -0.65 -6.75 22.41
C GLY A 83 -1.29 -5.36 22.45
N GLU A 84 -0.89 -4.58 23.45
CA GLU A 84 -1.38 -3.22 23.66
C GLU A 84 -0.84 -2.24 22.62
N LEU A 85 -1.61 -1.20 22.33
CA LEU A 85 -1.25 -0.15 21.38
C LEU A 85 -0.81 1.12 22.12
N ASN A 86 0.33 1.66 21.69
CA ASN A 86 0.80 2.98 22.12
C ASN A 86 0.42 4.10 21.14
N SER A 87 -0.03 3.75 19.93
CA SER A 87 -0.55 4.66 18.91
C SER A 87 -1.37 3.89 17.88
N THR A 88 -2.07 4.59 17.00
CA THR A 88 -2.83 4.00 15.88
C THR A 88 -1.95 3.62 14.69
N GLN A 89 -0.71 4.10 14.64
CA GLN A 89 0.19 3.93 13.50
C GLN A 89 0.41 2.46 13.10
N PRO A 90 0.63 1.50 14.02
CA PRO A 90 0.80 0.10 13.65
C PRO A 90 -0.40 -0.49 12.91
N ILE A 91 -1.63 -0.10 13.28
CA ILE A 91 -2.84 -0.52 12.56
C ILE A 91 -2.85 0.11 11.16
N VAL A 92 -2.56 1.41 11.06
CA VAL A 92 -2.53 2.13 9.78
C VAL A 92 -1.50 1.53 8.83
N ASP A 93 -0.30 1.25 9.30
CA ASP A 93 0.77 0.64 8.51
C ASP A 93 0.40 -0.76 8.03
N TRP A 94 -0.20 -1.57 8.90
CA TRP A 94 -0.64 -2.91 8.55
C TRP A 94 -1.77 -2.88 7.53
N LEU A 95 -2.79 -2.03 7.71
CA LEU A 95 -3.90 -1.90 6.77
C LEU A 95 -3.43 -1.35 5.41
N SER A 96 -2.56 -0.33 5.40
CA SER A 96 -1.97 0.21 4.17
C SER A 96 -1.21 -0.88 3.39
N SER A 97 -0.44 -1.70 4.11
CA SER A 97 0.23 -2.86 3.53
C SER A 97 -0.77 -3.88 3.00
N ALA A 98 -1.82 -4.21 3.76
CA ALA A 98 -2.84 -5.17 3.36
C ALA A 98 -3.56 -4.76 2.07
N TYR A 99 -3.97 -3.48 1.95
CA TYR A 99 -4.59 -2.98 0.72
C TYR A 99 -3.63 -3.01 -0.46
N SER A 100 -2.35 -2.67 -0.24
CA SER A 100 -1.32 -2.76 -1.27
C SER A 100 -1.13 -4.20 -1.76
N TYR A 101 -1.06 -5.17 -0.84
CA TYR A 101 -0.93 -6.60 -1.17
C TYR A 101 -2.14 -7.17 -1.89
N LEU A 102 -3.35 -6.68 -1.59
CA LEU A 102 -4.57 -7.13 -2.25
C LEU A 102 -4.72 -6.58 -3.68
N ALA A 103 -4.16 -5.41 -3.94
CA ALA A 103 -4.21 -4.77 -5.26
C ALA A 103 -3.12 -5.29 -6.22
N MET A 104 -2.00 -5.81 -5.69
CA MET A 104 -0.90 -6.40 -6.45
C MET A 104 -1.17 -7.86 -6.85
#